data_AF-A0A271M2N6-F1
#
_entry.id   AF-A0A271M2N6-F1
#
_cell.length_a   1.000
_cell.length_b   1.000
_cell.length_c   1.000
_cell.angle_alpha   90.00
_cell.angle_beta   90.00
_cell.angle_gamma   90.00
#
_symmetry.space_group_name_H-M   'P 1'
#
loop_
_entity.id
_entity.type
_entity.pdbx_description
1 polymer ?
#
loop_
_entity_poly.entity_id
_entity_poly.type
_entity_poly.pdbx_seq_one_letter_code
_entity_poly.pdbx_strand_id
1 'polypeptide(L)'
;MRAEGVSIQSIANELQIDWKTVYADLNTTSKPSHRRHSEYDKWRPRIRNLLAKKLPGRKITEICQSEGFTGSHSTLSHLISDEKGNMEKSETIILSLRQKALLAIWEDSDEKFEANLIALHPKLPQMFPKLSELRAFVLGFRQLFVLKERSGLRK
;
A
#
# COMPACT_ATOMS: atom_id res chain seq x y z
N MET A 1 -17.20 7.58 7.76
CA MET A 1 -18.27 6.71 8.31
C MET A 1 -18.59 6.97 9.79
N ARG A 2 -17.79 6.58 10.80
CA ARG A 2 -18.09 6.97 12.20
C ARG A 2 -17.99 8.50 12.45
N ALA A 3 -17.06 9.15 11.76
CA ALA A 3 -16.87 10.61 11.81
C ALA A 3 -18.01 11.41 11.15
N GLU A 4 -18.92 10.77 10.43
CA GLU A 4 -20.03 11.41 9.70
C GLU A 4 -21.38 11.25 10.42
N GLY A 5 -21.42 10.66 11.62
CA GLY A 5 -22.64 10.51 12.42
C GLY A 5 -23.64 9.48 11.89
N VAL A 6 -23.26 8.64 10.94
CA VAL A 6 -24.13 7.63 10.33
C VAL A 6 -24.39 6.49 11.32
N SER A 7 -25.66 6.13 11.50
CA SER A 7 -26.08 5.03 12.37
C SER A 7 -25.56 3.68 11.88
N ILE A 8 -25.07 2.84 12.80
CA ILE A 8 -24.59 1.48 12.53
C ILE A 8 -25.65 0.64 11.81
N GLN A 9 -26.93 0.84 12.16
CA GLN A 9 -28.06 0.16 11.54
C GLN A 9 -28.21 0.54 10.05
N SER A 10 -27.95 1.81 9.72
CA SER A 10 -28.03 2.30 8.34
C SER A 10 -26.93 1.66 7.48
N ILE A 11 -25.72 1.58 8.03
CA ILE A 11 -24.58 0.94 7.37
C ILE A 11 -24.84 -0.55 7.15
N ALA A 12 -25.41 -1.23 8.16
CA ALA A 12 -25.76 -2.65 8.08
C ALA A 12 -26.79 -2.93 6.97
N ASN A 13 -27.83 -2.10 6.88
CA ASN A 13 -28.87 -2.23 5.87
C ASN A 13 -28.36 -1.94 4.45
N GLU A 14 -27.51 -0.92 4.29
CA GLU A 14 -26.91 -0.56 3.01
C GLU A 14 -25.96 -1.65 2.49
N LEU A 15 -25.12 -2.19 3.37
CA LEU A 15 -24.15 -3.24 3.05
C LEU A 15 -24.74 -4.66 3.07
N GLN A 16 -26.02 -4.81 3.44
CA GLN A 16 -26.70 -6.11 3.61
C GLN A 16 -25.93 -7.11 4.48
N ILE A 17 -25.35 -6.64 5.59
CA ILE A 17 -24.60 -7.45 6.55
C ILE A 17 -25.17 -7.27 7.96
N ASP A 18 -24.93 -8.26 8.82
CA ASP A 18 -25.39 -8.18 10.21
C ASP A 18 -24.79 -6.97 10.94
N TRP A 19 -25.62 -6.28 11.72
CA TRP A 19 -25.19 -5.08 12.45
C TRP A 19 -24.05 -5.36 13.43
N LYS A 20 -23.94 -6.60 13.97
CA LYS A 20 -22.82 -6.99 14.83
C LYS A 20 -21.51 -7.05 14.06
N THR A 21 -21.54 -7.42 12.78
CA THR A 21 -20.36 -7.42 11.92
C THR A 21 -19.87 -6.00 11.68
N VAL A 22 -20.79 -5.08 11.37
CA VAL A 22 -20.48 -3.64 11.24
C VAL A 22 -19.92 -3.09 12.55
N TYR A 23 -20.53 -3.43 13.68
CA TYR A 23 -20.07 -3.00 15.00
C TYR A 23 -18.67 -3.52 15.33
N ALA A 24 -18.40 -4.80 15.05
CA ALA A 24 -17.10 -5.42 15.28
C ALA A 24 -16.00 -4.78 14.42
N ASP A 25 -16.27 -4.56 13.14
CA ASP A 25 -15.31 -3.94 12.21
C ASP A 25 -15.02 -2.48 12.59
N LEU A 26 -16.06 -1.69 12.90
CA LEU A 26 -15.89 -0.29 13.33
C LEU A 26 -15.15 -0.11 14.66
N ASN A 27 -15.15 -1.12 15.52
CA ASN A 27 -14.39 -1.12 16.78
C ASN A 27 -13.00 -1.75 16.63
N THR A 28 -12.72 -2.39 15.50
CA THR A 28 -11.42 -2.97 15.22
C THR A 28 -10.47 -1.85 14.80
N THR A 29 -9.52 -1.48 15.67
CA THR A 29 -8.56 -0.40 15.44
C THR A 29 -7.41 -0.79 14.50
N SER A 30 -7.26 -2.07 14.16
CA SER A 30 -6.24 -2.57 13.25
C SER A 30 -6.73 -3.78 12.46
N LYS A 31 -6.33 -3.88 11.18
CA LYS A 31 -6.70 -5.03 10.34
C LYS A 31 -6.25 -6.35 11.00
N PRO A 32 -7.08 -7.40 10.93
CA PRO A 32 -6.69 -8.73 11.38
C PRO A 32 -5.37 -9.13 10.73
N SER A 33 -4.36 -9.41 11.55
CA SER A 33 -3.06 -9.89 11.10
C SER A 33 -2.93 -11.36 11.46
N HIS A 34 -2.43 -12.17 10.52
CA HIS A 34 -2.04 -13.56 10.82
C HIS A 34 -0.85 -13.64 11.77
N ARG A 35 -0.14 -12.52 12.02
CA ARG A 35 0.95 -12.48 12.99
C ARG A 35 0.40 -12.37 14.41
N ARG A 36 0.89 -13.21 15.31
CA ARG A 36 0.64 -13.07 16.75
C ARG A 36 1.18 -11.71 17.21
N HIS A 37 0.32 -10.93 17.85
CA HIS A 37 0.74 -9.68 18.48
C HIS A 37 1.64 -9.98 19.67
N SER A 38 2.80 -9.32 19.69
CA SER A 38 3.72 -9.33 20.83
C SER A 38 3.44 -8.10 21.69
N GLU A 39 3.55 -8.22 23.01
CA GLU A 39 3.46 -7.07 23.93
C GLU A 39 4.49 -5.98 23.62
N TYR A 40 5.58 -6.35 22.93
CA TYR A 40 6.63 -5.45 22.50
C TYR A 40 6.36 -4.76 21.16
N ASP A 41 5.29 -5.11 20.45
CA ASP A 41 4.92 -4.44 19.18
C ASP A 41 4.63 -2.94 19.37
N LYS A 42 4.27 -2.51 20.59
CA LYS A 42 4.11 -1.10 20.97
C LYS A 42 5.38 -0.26 20.78
N TRP A 43 6.55 -0.90 20.74
CA TRP A 43 7.84 -0.22 20.54
C TRP A 43 8.18 0.01 19.07
N ARG A 44 7.48 -0.63 18.13
CA ARG A 44 7.75 -0.51 16.68
C ARG A 44 7.72 0.93 16.17
N PRO A 45 6.73 1.79 16.53
CA PRO A 45 6.74 3.19 16.10
C PRO A 45 7.96 3.95 16.60
N ARG A 46 8.39 3.70 17.83
CA ARG A 46 9.59 4.33 18.43
C ARG A 46 10.85 3.89 17.69
N ILE A 47 11.01 2.59 17.47
CA ILE A 47 12.13 2.01 16.72
C ILE A 47 12.19 2.58 15.30
N ARG A 48 11.06 2.67 14.61
CA ARG A 48 10.97 3.27 13.27
C ARG A 48 11.43 4.72 13.23
N ASN A 49 11.01 5.52 14.21
CA ASN A 49 11.47 6.91 14.32
C ASN A 49 12.98 7.02 14.57
N LEU A 50 13.56 6.10 15.34
CA LEU A 50 15.01 6.06 15.59
C LEU A 50 15.80 5.58 14.37
N LEU A 51 15.25 4.61 13.61
CA LEU A 51 15.80 4.16 12.33
C LEU A 51 15.76 5.28 11.27
N ALA A 52 14.66 6.05 11.20
CA ALA A 52 14.55 7.20 10.30
C ALA A 52 15.59 8.29 10.58
N LYS A 53 16.03 8.43 11.84
CA LYS A 53 17.16 9.29 12.25
C LYS A 53 18.54 8.70 11.93
N LYS A 54 18.61 7.57 11.21
CA LYS A 54 19.83 6.84 10.84
C LYS A 54 20.71 6.47 12.05
N LEU A 55 20.09 6.20 13.20
CA LEU A 55 20.82 5.76 14.38
C LEU A 55 21.29 4.30 14.22
N PRO A 56 22.51 3.96 14.67
CA PRO A 56 22.99 2.58 14.64
C PRO A 56 22.19 1.71 15.62
N GLY A 57 21.95 0.45 15.25
CA GLY A 57 21.11 -0.47 16.03
C GLY A 57 21.49 -0.57 17.51
N ARG A 58 22.79 -0.53 17.84
CA ARG A 58 23.27 -0.51 19.23
C ARG A 58 22.75 0.69 20.03
N LYS A 59 22.77 1.90 19.45
CA LYS A 59 22.21 3.10 20.10
C LYS A 59 20.69 3.01 20.21
N ILE A 60 20.01 2.41 19.24
CA ILE A 60 18.56 2.18 19.31
C ILE A 60 18.23 1.26 20.49
N THR A 61 18.99 0.18 20.67
CA THR A 61 18.84 -0.73 21.80
C THR A 61 19.00 0.01 23.14
N GLU A 62 20.09 0.78 23.28
CA GLU A 62 20.39 1.54 24.51
C GLU A 62 19.26 2.53 24.84
N ILE A 63 18.76 3.26 23.83
CA ILE A 63 17.64 4.20 24.00
C ILE A 63 16.37 3.47 24.45
N CYS A 64 15.96 2.41 23.75
CA CYS A 64 14.74 1.69 24.09
C CYS A 64 14.82 1.05 25.49
N GLN A 65 15.99 0.53 25.89
CA GLN A 65 16.21 0.02 27.24
C GLN A 65 16.12 1.13 28.30
N SER A 66 16.73 2.29 28.05
CA SER A 66 16.64 3.45 28.95
C SER A 66 15.22 4.00 29.09
N GLU A 67 14.39 3.83 28.04
CA GLU A 67 13.00 4.24 28.01
C GLU A 67 12.04 3.21 28.66
N GLY A 68 12.56 2.08 29.16
CA GLY A 68 11.77 1.08 29.88
C GLY A 68 11.37 -0.16 29.07
N PHE A 69 12.12 -0.52 28.02
CA PHE A 69 11.94 -1.80 27.34
C PHE A 69 12.35 -2.96 28.26
N THR A 70 11.39 -3.81 28.64
CA THR A 70 11.59 -4.92 29.60
C THR A 70 11.85 -6.29 28.96
N GLY A 71 11.86 -6.38 27.63
CA GLY A 71 12.12 -7.62 26.92
C GLY A 71 13.60 -7.98 26.83
N SER A 72 13.89 -9.18 26.32
CA SER A 72 15.27 -9.59 26.08
C SER A 72 15.92 -8.74 24.99
N HIS A 73 17.25 -8.66 25.02
CA HIS A 73 18.03 -8.01 23.97
C HIS A 73 17.76 -8.65 22.58
N SER A 74 17.57 -9.97 22.52
CA SER A 74 17.27 -10.66 21.27
C SER A 74 15.92 -10.24 20.70
N THR A 75 14.88 -10.06 21.53
CA THR A 75 13.58 -9.53 21.09
C THR A 75 13.71 -8.13 20.52
N LEU A 76 14.45 -7.25 21.18
CA LEU A 76 14.66 -5.88 20.71
C LEU A 76 15.46 -5.85 19.40
N SER A 77 16.51 -6.66 19.30
CA SER A 77 17.32 -6.80 18.09
C SER A 77 16.50 -7.33 16.91
N HIS A 78 15.61 -8.31 17.15
CA HIS A 78 14.66 -8.80 16.15
C HIS A 78 13.68 -7.72 15.71
N LEU A 79 13.10 -6.94 16.64
CA LEU A 79 12.20 -5.84 16.30
C LEU A 79 12.90 -4.77 15.45
N ILE A 80 14.13 -4.41 15.79
CA ILE A 80 14.93 -3.45 15.01
C ILE A 80 15.19 -3.97 13.60
N SER A 81 15.56 -5.24 13.48
CA SER A 81 15.86 -5.86 12.18
C SER A 81 14.60 -5.99 11.30
N ASP A 82 13.47 -6.37 11.89
CA ASP A 82 12.17 -6.47 11.20
C ASP A 82 11.70 -5.08 10.73
N GLU A 83 11.77 -4.05 11.58
CA GLU A 83 11.42 -2.68 11.17
C GLU A 83 12.37 -2.13 10.11
N LYS A 84 13.69 -2.41 10.21
CA LYS A 84 14.66 -2.02 9.18
C LYS A 84 14.32 -2.65 7.83
N GLY A 85 14.06 -3.96 7.80
CA GLY A 85 13.64 -4.65 6.58
C GLY A 85 12.31 -4.15 6.02
N ASN A 86 11.37 -3.75 6.88
CA ASN A 86 10.11 -3.15 6.44
C ASN A 86 10.30 -1.75 5.85
N MET A 87 11.21 -0.94 6.40
CA MET A 87 11.56 0.36 5.84
C MET A 87 12.22 0.21 4.45
N GLU A 88 13.18 -0.71 4.32
CA GLU A 88 13.84 -1.00 3.03
C GLU A 88 12.83 -1.47 1.96
N LYS A 89 11.88 -2.34 2.34
CA LYS A 89 10.79 -2.79 1.45
C LYS A 89 9.84 -1.65 1.06
N SER A 90 9.59 -0.70 1.95
CA SER A 90 8.73 0.46 1.65
C SER A 90 9.41 1.48 0.74
N GLU A 91 10.74 1.61 0.81
CA GLU A 91 11.52 2.52 -0.03
C GLU A 91 11.77 1.98 -1.44
N THR A 92 11.64 0.67 -1.64
CA THR A 92 11.91 0.03 -2.94
C THR A 92 10.74 -0.84 -3.40
N ILE A 93 9.67 -0.20 -3.90
CA ILE A 93 8.77 -0.91 -4.82
C ILE A 93 9.53 -1.11 -6.13
N ILE A 94 10.38 -2.13 -6.17
CA ILE A 94 11.03 -2.56 -7.41
C ILE A 94 9.94 -3.21 -8.26
N LEU A 95 9.34 -2.40 -9.12
CA LEU A 95 8.36 -2.90 -10.08
C LEU A 95 9.05 -3.90 -11.01
N SER A 96 8.44 -5.08 -11.14
CA SER A 96 8.84 -6.06 -12.15
C SER A 96 8.69 -5.45 -13.56
N LEU A 97 9.41 -6.01 -14.54
CA LEU A 97 9.31 -5.59 -15.95
C LEU A 97 7.85 -5.58 -16.43
N ARG A 98 7.06 -6.60 -16.03
CA ARG A 98 5.63 -6.70 -16.35
C ARG A 98 4.83 -5.54 -15.78
N GLN A 99 5.05 -5.19 -14.51
CA GLN A 99 4.36 -4.07 -13.87
C GLN A 99 4.72 -2.73 -14.50
N LYS A 100 6.00 -2.52 -14.83
CA LYS A 100 6.44 -1.31 -15.52
C LYS A 100 5.82 -1.20 -16.92
N ALA A 101 5.73 -2.31 -17.66
CA ALA A 101 5.07 -2.34 -18.97
C ALA A 101 3.56 -2.04 -18.85
N LEU A 102 2.89 -2.59 -17.84
CA LEU A 102 1.49 -2.29 -17.56
C LEU A 102 1.28 -0.82 -17.19
N LEU A 103 2.18 -0.21 -16.41
CA LEU A 103 2.11 1.22 -16.11
C LEU A 103 2.31 2.08 -17.36
N ALA A 104 3.25 1.70 -18.24
CA ALA A 104 3.42 2.39 -19.52
C ALA A 104 2.13 2.34 -20.34
N ILE A 105 1.50 1.16 -20.48
CA ILE A 105 0.20 0.98 -21.16
C ILE A 105 -0.89 1.88 -20.53
N TRP A 106 -0.85 2.06 -19.22
CA TRP A 106 -1.79 2.87 -18.45
C TRP A 106 -1.49 4.38 -18.56
N GLU A 107 -0.53 4.81 -19.37
CA GLU A 107 -0.22 6.22 -19.56
C GLU A 107 -1.20 6.91 -20.52
N ASP A 108 -1.63 8.13 -20.17
CA ASP A 108 -2.61 8.89 -20.95
C ASP A 108 -2.01 9.50 -22.23
N SER A 109 -0.73 9.85 -22.20
CA SER A 109 -0.03 10.51 -23.32
C SER A 109 0.70 9.50 -24.20
N ASP A 110 0.55 9.64 -25.53
CA ASP A 110 1.25 8.82 -26.51
C ASP A 110 2.76 8.95 -26.43
N GLU A 111 3.25 10.18 -26.26
CA GLU A 111 4.67 10.48 -26.12
C GLU A 111 5.26 9.82 -24.88
N LYS A 112 4.53 9.86 -23.75
CA LYS A 112 4.99 9.23 -22.50
C LYS A 112 4.92 7.70 -22.56
N PHE A 113 3.92 7.14 -23.22
CA PHE A 113 3.82 5.69 -23.44
C PHE A 113 5.04 5.16 -24.19
N GLU A 114 5.35 5.76 -25.34
CA GLU A 114 6.49 5.34 -26.17
C GLU A 114 7.82 5.54 -25.44
N ALA A 115 7.99 6.69 -24.79
CA ALA A 115 9.19 6.96 -23.98
C ALA A 115 9.36 5.92 -22.85
N ASN A 116 8.27 5.56 -22.16
CA ASN A 116 8.31 4.57 -21.08
C ASN A 116 8.60 3.15 -21.60
N LEU A 117 8.08 2.76 -22.78
CA LEU A 117 8.40 1.46 -23.37
C LEU A 117 9.86 1.37 -23.83
N ILE A 118 10.38 2.43 -24.48
CA ILE A 118 11.78 2.50 -24.91
C ILE A 118 12.71 2.48 -23.70
N ALA A 119 12.37 3.19 -22.62
CA ALA A 119 13.12 3.19 -21.37
C ALA A 119 13.16 1.80 -20.70
N LEU A 120 12.13 0.96 -20.91
CA LEU A 120 12.13 -0.42 -20.43
C LEU A 120 13.03 -1.31 -21.29
N HIS A 121 12.85 -1.25 -22.61
CA HIS A 121 13.74 -1.89 -23.56
C HIS A 121 13.55 -1.27 -24.96
N PRO A 122 14.62 -0.84 -25.65
CA PRO A 122 14.50 -0.08 -26.91
C PRO A 122 13.83 -0.85 -28.05
N LYS A 123 13.86 -2.20 -28.02
CA LYS A 123 13.21 -3.05 -29.02
C LYS A 123 11.81 -3.52 -28.63
N LEU A 124 11.32 -3.17 -27.44
CA LEU A 124 10.03 -3.67 -26.94
C LEU A 124 8.85 -3.29 -27.85
N PRO A 125 8.74 -2.05 -28.35
CA PRO A 125 7.63 -1.67 -29.24
C PRO A 125 7.62 -2.47 -30.55
N GLN A 126 8.81 -2.77 -31.07
CA GLN A 126 8.97 -3.53 -32.33
C GLN A 126 8.69 -5.03 -32.13
N MET A 127 9.13 -5.60 -31.01
CA MET A 127 8.96 -7.03 -30.73
C MET A 127 7.52 -7.38 -30.33
N PHE A 128 6.78 -6.43 -29.75
CA PHE A 128 5.43 -6.64 -29.23
C PHE A 128 4.46 -5.55 -29.70
N PRO A 129 4.13 -5.51 -31.01
CA PRO A 129 3.23 -4.49 -31.56
C PRO A 129 1.81 -4.56 -30.95
N LYS A 130 1.41 -5.72 -30.42
CA LYS A 130 0.14 -5.91 -29.70
C LYS A 130 0.00 -5.03 -28.45
N LEU A 131 1.10 -4.48 -27.92
CA LEU A 131 1.05 -3.53 -26.80
C LEU A 131 0.27 -2.25 -27.18
N SER A 132 0.35 -1.81 -28.43
CA SER A 132 -0.39 -0.65 -28.93
C SER A 132 -1.89 -0.94 -29.03
N GLU A 133 -2.28 -2.15 -29.42
CA GLU A 133 -3.68 -2.59 -29.43
C GLU A 133 -4.27 -2.64 -28.01
N LEU A 134 -3.49 -3.19 -27.06
CA LEU A 134 -3.89 -3.27 -25.67
C LEU A 134 -4.02 -1.87 -25.03
N ARG A 135 -3.16 -0.94 -25.42
CA ARG A 135 -3.28 0.46 -25.01
C ARG A 135 -4.53 1.13 -25.57
N ALA A 136 -4.84 0.92 -26.85
CA ALA A 136 -6.07 1.44 -27.46
C ALA A 136 -7.32 0.92 -26.71
N PHE A 137 -7.32 -0.36 -26.33
CA PHE A 137 -8.38 -0.93 -25.48
C PHE A 137 -8.48 -0.22 -24.12
N VAL A 138 -7.37 0.01 -23.43
CA VAL A 138 -7.34 0.70 -22.12
C VAL A 138 -7.85 2.13 -22.24
N LEU A 139 -7.43 2.87 -23.27
CA LEU A 139 -7.91 4.24 -23.52
C LEU A 139 -9.41 4.26 -23.80
N GLY A 140 -9.90 3.35 -24.64
CA GLY A 140 -11.34 3.19 -24.90
C GLY A 140 -12.12 2.85 -23.64
N PHE A 141 -11.61 1.93 -22.82
CA PHE A 141 -12.19 1.57 -21.53
C PHE A 141 -12.28 2.79 -20.61
N ARG A 142 -11.23 3.61 -20.50
CA ARG A 142 -11.25 4.86 -19.69
C ARG A 142 -12.29 5.85 -20.17
N GLN A 143 -12.38 6.05 -21.48
CA GLN A 143 -13.36 6.95 -22.07
C GLN A 143 -14.79 6.55 -21.71
N LEU A 144 -15.09 5.26 -21.57
CA LEU A 144 -16.40 4.80 -21.10
C LEU A 144 -16.74 5.32 -19.70
N PHE A 145 -15.77 5.40 -18.78
CA PHE A 145 -16.01 5.94 -17.43
C PHE A 145 -16.16 7.47 -17.45
N VAL A 146 -15.36 8.18 -18.24
CA VAL A 146 -15.48 9.63 -18.40
C VAL A 146 -16.85 10.00 -19.00
N LEU A 147 -17.32 9.24 -19.99
CA LEU A 147 -18.63 9.43 -20.61
C LEU A 147 -19.78 9.04 -19.65
N LYS A 148 -19.59 8.01 -18.82
CA LYS A 148 -20.56 7.64 -17.77
C LYS A 148 -20.69 8.73 -16.69
N GLU A 149 -19.62 9.44 -16.36
CA GLU A 149 -19.66 10.60 -15.46
C GLU A 149 -20.38 11.80 -16.09
N ARG A 150 -20.15 12.07 -17.38
CA ARG A 150 -20.81 13.17 -18.10
C ARG A 150 -22.30 12.96 -18.35
N SER A 151 -22.75 11.71 -18.42
CA SER A 151 -24.15 11.35 -18.65
C SER A 151 -25.01 11.34 -17.38
N GLY A 152 -24.45 11.70 -16.21
CA GLY A 152 -25.19 11.74 -14.94
C GLY A 152 -25.70 10.37 -14.47
N LEU A 153 -25.21 9.26 -15.04
CA LEU A 153 -25.62 7.89 -14.76
C LEU A 153 -24.86 7.26 -13.57
N ARG A 154 -24.49 8.07 -12.58
CA ARG A 154 -24.26 7.59 -11.22
C ARG A 154 -25.61 7.70 -10.50
N LYS A 155 -26.37 6.60 -10.49
CA LYS A 155 -27.41 6.39 -9.47
C LYS A 155 -26.73 6.15 -8.13
#